data_AF-A0A1B8P709-F1
#
_entry.id   AF-A0A1B8P709-F1
#
_cell.length_a   1.000
_cell.length_b   1.000
_cell.length_c   1.000
_cell.angle_alpha   90.00
_cell.angle_beta   90.00
_cell.angle_gamma   90.00
#
_symmetry.space_group_name_H-M   'P 1'
#
loop_
_entity.id
_entity.type
_entity.pdbx_description
1 polymer ?
#
loop_
_entity_poly.entity_id
_entity_poly.type
_entity_poly.pdbx_seq_one_letter_code
_entity_poly.pdbx_strand_id
1 'polypeptide(L)'
;MMAGRVVESGVSLVELLVALAVGMLVLLGAGRLYLGGVENLARVDDLGERQEAMTLGALFLLRDIRRGGVEPGRYKLVDAVNGEGCSLHDSVSGEPLVDGLAATAGSCAASEPLQADVGGRAGLYRIVLRPLDVSEPLVLHAMDREAAARHAGKSVP
;
A
#
# COMPACT_ATOMS: atom_id res chain seq x y z
N MET A 1 28.39 -18.52 70.00
CA MET A 1 27.23 -18.71 69.11
C MET A 1 26.29 -17.53 69.33
N MET A 2 26.31 -16.53 68.43
CA MET A 2 25.40 -15.38 68.47
C MET A 2 24.32 -15.65 67.42
N ALA A 3 23.10 -15.95 67.88
CA ALA A 3 21.95 -16.14 67.02
C ALA A 3 21.55 -14.77 66.45
N GLY A 4 21.79 -14.58 65.15
CA GLY A 4 21.27 -13.43 64.41
C GLY A 4 19.75 -13.46 64.48
N ARG A 5 19.15 -12.50 65.19
CA ARG A 5 17.72 -12.23 65.14
C ARG A 5 17.41 -11.71 63.74
N VAL A 6 16.74 -12.53 62.92
CA VAL A 6 16.04 -12.04 61.74
C VAL A 6 14.82 -11.27 62.26
N VAL A 7 14.83 -9.95 62.09
CA VAL A 7 13.67 -9.11 62.39
C VAL A 7 12.73 -9.22 61.20
N GLU A 8 11.59 -9.90 61.38
CA GLU A 8 10.47 -9.79 60.43
C GLU A 8 9.82 -8.41 60.61
N SER A 9 10.17 -7.46 59.75
CA SER A 9 9.45 -6.21 59.59
C SER A 9 8.20 -6.46 58.74
N GLY A 10 7.01 -6.38 59.34
CA GLY A 10 5.74 -6.48 58.62
C GLY A 10 5.53 -5.31 57.66
N VAL A 11 4.81 -5.55 56.56
CA VAL A 11 4.45 -4.53 55.55
C VAL A 11 3.47 -3.53 56.16
N SER A 12 3.77 -2.24 56.05
CA SER A 12 2.86 -1.17 56.44
C SER A 12 1.68 -1.04 55.45
N LEU A 13 0.51 -0.65 55.93
CA LEU A 13 -0.66 -0.36 55.09
C LEU A 13 -0.32 0.63 53.97
N VAL A 14 0.50 1.63 54.27
CA VAL A 14 0.93 2.65 53.30
C VAL A 14 1.82 2.02 52.23
N GLU A 15 2.74 1.12 52.60
CA GLU A 15 3.61 0.42 51.66
C GLU A 15 2.80 -0.49 50.73
N LEU A 16 1.77 -1.16 51.26
CA LEU A 16 0.85 -1.97 50.47
C LEU A 16 0.07 -1.11 49.45
N LEU A 17 -0.45 0.04 49.89
CA LEU A 17 -1.18 0.97 49.01
C LEU A 17 -0.30 1.53 47.91
N VAL A 18 0.96 1.88 48.23
CA VAL A 18 1.94 2.35 47.24
C VAL A 18 2.28 1.23 46.26
N ALA A 19 2.54 0.01 46.73
CA ALA A 19 2.84 -1.13 45.86
C ALA A 19 1.68 -1.43 44.89
N LEU A 20 0.45 -1.40 45.39
CA LEU A 20 -0.76 -1.61 44.59
C LEU A 20 -1.00 -0.47 43.60
N ALA A 21 -0.76 0.78 44.00
CA ALA A 21 -0.85 1.94 43.11
C ALA A 21 0.17 1.87 41.96
N VAL A 22 1.43 1.51 42.27
CA VAL A 22 2.48 1.33 41.26
C VAL A 22 2.15 0.16 40.35
N GLY A 23 1.69 -0.97 40.89
CA GLY A 23 1.27 -2.13 40.10
C GLY A 23 0.14 -1.80 39.13
N MET A 24 -0.90 -1.07 39.58
CA MET A 24 -1.98 -0.62 38.71
C MET A 24 -1.49 0.32 37.61
N LEU A 25 -0.59 1.26 37.94
CA LEU A 25 -0.03 2.19 36.96
C LEU A 25 0.75 1.44 35.87
N VAL A 26 1.56 0.45 36.24
CA VAL A 26 2.30 -0.40 35.29
C VAL A 26 1.34 -1.19 34.40
N LEU A 27 0.30 -1.81 34.98
CA LEU A 27 -0.69 -2.57 34.21
C LEU A 27 -1.46 -1.68 33.22
N LEU A 28 -1.83 -0.47 33.63
CA LEU A 28 -2.48 0.49 32.73
C LEU A 28 -1.55 0.95 31.59
N GLY A 29 -0.28 1.21 31.91
CA GLY A 29 0.73 1.56 30.90
C GLY A 29 0.94 0.44 29.89
N ALA A 30 1.16 -0.78 30.36
CA ALA A 30 1.33 -1.96 29.51
C ALA A 30 0.06 -2.26 28.68
N GLY A 31 -1.13 -2.10 29.27
CA GLY A 31 -2.40 -2.27 28.57
C GLY A 31 -2.56 -1.31 27.40
N ARG A 32 -2.19 -0.03 27.57
CA ARG A 32 -2.23 0.94 26.46
C ARG A 32 -1.24 0.61 25.36
N LEU A 33 -0.03 0.18 25.71
CA LEU A 33 0.97 -0.23 24.72
C LEU A 33 0.50 -1.46 23.94
N TYR A 34 -0.12 -2.43 24.61
CA TYR A 34 -0.68 -3.62 23.98
C TYR A 34 -1.78 -3.26 22.98
N LEU A 35 -2.77 -2.45 23.40
CA LEU A 35 -3.87 -2.03 22.53
C LEU A 35 -3.36 -1.23 21.33
N GLY A 36 -2.47 -0.26 21.55
CA GLY A 36 -1.87 0.50 20.46
C GLY A 36 -1.04 -0.36 19.50
N GLY A 37 -0.39 -1.42 20.01
CA GLY A 37 0.30 -2.41 19.18
C GLY A 37 -0.64 -3.19 18.27
N VAL A 38 -1.78 -3.66 18.79
CA VAL A 38 -2.79 -4.38 18.01
C VAL A 38 -3.40 -3.49 16.92
N GLU A 39 -3.74 -2.24 17.25
CA GLU A 39 -4.25 -1.25 16.29
C GLU A 39 -3.23 -0.97 15.17
N ASN A 40 -1.95 -0.84 15.53
CA ASN A 40 -0.89 -0.59 14.55
C ASN A 40 -0.69 -1.79 13.60
N LEU A 41 -0.74 -3.02 14.12
CA LEU A 41 -0.64 -4.22 13.28
C LEU A 41 -1.78 -4.30 12.27
N ALA A 42 -3.02 -4.04 12.69
CA ALA A 42 -4.18 -4.01 11.79
C ALA A 42 -4.01 -2.96 10.69
N ARG A 43 -3.45 -1.79 11.02
CA ARG A 43 -3.19 -0.73 10.04
C ARG A 43 -2.09 -1.09 9.04
N VAL A 44 -1.03 -1.76 9.49
CA VAL A 44 0.04 -2.24 8.61
C VAL A 44 -0.48 -3.33 7.66
N ASP A 45 -1.37 -4.20 8.14
CA ASP A 45 -1.98 -5.27 7.35
C ASP A 45 -2.86 -4.70 6.23
N ASP A 46 -3.77 -3.76 6.54
CA ASP A 46 -4.60 -3.06 5.55
C ASP A 46 -3.74 -2.31 4.51
N LEU A 47 -2.66 -1.64 4.95
CA LEU A 47 -1.72 -1.02 4.02
C LEU A 47 -1.02 -2.05 3.13
N GLY A 48 -0.67 -3.21 3.68
CA GLY A 48 -0.05 -4.31 2.95
C GLY A 48 -0.96 -4.85 1.84
N GLU A 49 -2.23 -5.10 2.15
CA GLU A 49 -3.23 -5.57 1.19
C GLU A 49 -3.39 -4.57 0.02
N ARG A 50 -3.45 -3.27 0.32
CA ARG A 50 -3.53 -2.22 -0.70
C ARG A 50 -2.27 -2.13 -1.57
N GLN A 51 -1.09 -2.35 -0.99
CA GLN A 51 0.17 -2.38 -1.73
C GLN A 51 0.26 -3.60 -2.65
N GLU A 52 -0.24 -4.76 -2.19
CA GLU A 52 -0.34 -5.97 -3.02
C GLU A 52 -1.29 -5.76 -4.19
N ALA A 53 -2.48 -5.22 -3.93
CA ALA A 53 -3.47 -4.88 -4.95
C ALA A 53 -2.86 -3.99 -6.04
N MET A 54 -2.22 -2.88 -5.66
CA MET A 54 -1.53 -2.02 -6.62
C MET A 54 -0.44 -2.77 -7.40
N THR A 55 0.40 -3.54 -6.72
CA THR A 55 1.50 -4.27 -7.35
C THR A 55 0.97 -5.24 -8.41
N LEU A 56 -0.13 -5.93 -8.12
CA LEU A 56 -0.83 -6.79 -9.07
C LEU A 56 -1.34 -5.98 -10.28
N GLY A 57 -1.96 -4.83 -10.04
CA GLY A 57 -2.45 -3.94 -11.09
C GLY A 57 -1.33 -3.47 -12.02
N ALA A 58 -0.19 -3.06 -11.44
CA ALA A 58 1.01 -2.72 -12.18
C ALA A 58 1.52 -3.91 -13.01
N LEU A 59 1.56 -5.12 -12.45
CA LEU A 59 2.02 -6.32 -13.17
C LEU A 59 1.10 -6.67 -14.36
N PHE A 60 -0.22 -6.53 -14.22
CA PHE A 60 -1.16 -6.71 -15.33
C PHE A 60 -0.88 -5.72 -16.47
N LEU A 61 -0.78 -4.42 -16.14
CA LEU A 61 -0.47 -3.38 -17.13
C LEU A 61 0.89 -3.63 -17.81
N LEU A 62 1.93 -3.93 -17.03
CA LEU A 62 3.27 -4.23 -17.55
C LEU A 62 3.25 -5.43 -18.50
N ARG A 63 2.52 -6.49 -18.13
CA ARG A 63 2.40 -7.70 -18.94
C ARG A 63 1.73 -7.42 -20.27
N ASP A 64 0.62 -6.68 -20.26
CA ASP A 64 -0.16 -6.41 -21.47
C ASP A 64 0.58 -5.43 -22.39
N ILE A 65 1.20 -4.38 -21.84
CA ILE A 65 2.05 -3.46 -22.60
C ILE A 65 3.18 -4.22 -23.29
N ARG A 66 3.87 -5.12 -22.58
CA ARG A 66 5.00 -5.88 -23.17
C ARG A 66 4.56 -6.88 -24.24
N ARG A 67 3.33 -7.39 -24.16
CA ARG A 67 2.73 -8.26 -25.19
C ARG A 67 2.31 -7.49 -26.43
N GLY A 68 1.98 -6.21 -26.26
CA GLY A 68 1.53 -5.33 -27.32
C GLY A 68 0.03 -5.35 -27.55
N GLY A 69 -0.43 -4.47 -28.43
CA GLY A 69 -1.87 -4.29 -28.71
C GLY A 69 -2.64 -3.58 -27.60
N VAL A 70 -1.95 -2.77 -26.78
CA VAL A 70 -2.62 -1.89 -25.81
C VAL A 70 -2.97 -0.58 -26.50
N GLU A 71 -4.26 -0.33 -26.68
CA GLU A 71 -4.74 0.93 -27.24
C GLU A 71 -4.80 2.03 -26.17
N PRO A 72 -4.58 3.31 -26.54
CA PRO A 72 -4.81 4.44 -25.64
C PRO A 72 -6.24 4.43 -25.08
N GLY A 73 -6.37 4.64 -23.77
CA GLY A 73 -7.68 4.64 -23.10
C GLY A 73 -8.27 3.26 -22.79
N ARG A 74 -7.57 2.15 -23.14
CA ARG A 74 -8.01 0.80 -22.75
C ARG A 74 -8.18 0.68 -21.24
N TYR A 75 -7.18 1.11 -20.47
CA TYR A 75 -7.24 1.08 -19.01
C TYR A 75 -7.71 2.41 -18.45
N LYS A 76 -8.69 2.35 -17.56
CA LYS A 76 -9.30 3.52 -16.92
C LYS A 76 -9.54 3.28 -15.44
N LEU A 77 -9.61 4.37 -14.68
CA LEU A 77 -10.05 4.33 -13.30
C LEU A 77 -11.56 4.62 -13.24
N VAL A 78 -12.27 3.81 -12.47
CA VAL A 78 -13.70 3.95 -12.18
C VAL A 78 -13.87 3.99 -10.66
N ASP A 79 -14.92 4.63 -10.15
CA ASP A 79 -15.20 4.59 -8.71
C ASP A 79 -15.38 3.13 -8.25
N ALA A 80 -14.72 2.77 -7.15
CA ALA A 80 -14.78 1.41 -6.64
C ALA A 80 -16.19 1.08 -6.13
N VAL A 81 -16.60 -0.19 -6.26
CA VAL A 81 -17.97 -0.64 -5.89
C VAL A 81 -18.24 -0.51 -4.39
N ASN A 82 -17.19 -0.62 -3.57
CA ASN A 82 -17.24 -0.41 -2.12
C ASN A 82 -17.42 1.08 -1.74
N GLY A 83 -17.37 2.01 -2.70
CA GLY A 83 -17.46 3.44 -2.47
C GLY A 83 -16.16 4.09 -1.98
N GLU A 84 -15.06 3.34 -1.91
CA GLU A 84 -13.78 3.81 -1.40
C GLU A 84 -12.71 3.79 -2.50
N GLY A 85 -12.31 4.98 -2.95
CA GLY A 85 -11.28 5.14 -3.96
C GLY A 85 -11.72 4.70 -5.36
N CYS A 86 -10.75 4.21 -6.14
CA CYS A 86 -10.88 3.85 -7.54
C CYS A 86 -10.53 2.37 -7.77
N SER A 87 -11.19 1.80 -8.77
CA SER A 87 -10.89 0.52 -9.39
C SER A 87 -10.21 0.71 -10.73
N LEU A 88 -9.19 -0.09 -11.04
CA LEU A 88 -8.58 -0.18 -12.36
C LEU A 88 -9.38 -1.15 -13.22
N HIS A 89 -9.92 -0.66 -14.34
CA HIS A 89 -10.68 -1.48 -15.29
C HIS A 89 -9.94 -1.63 -16.61
N ASP A 90 -10.08 -2.81 -17.22
CA ASP A 90 -9.84 -2.98 -18.66
C ASP A 90 -11.15 -2.73 -19.40
N SER A 91 -11.17 -1.70 -20.26
CA SER A 91 -12.36 -1.34 -21.05
C SER A 91 -12.72 -2.39 -22.10
N VAL A 92 -11.80 -3.29 -22.45
CA VAL A 92 -12.06 -4.38 -23.41
C VAL A 92 -12.84 -5.52 -22.74
N SER A 93 -12.42 -5.96 -21.54
CA SER A 93 -13.15 -6.99 -20.80
C SER A 93 -14.37 -6.44 -20.07
N GLY A 94 -14.34 -5.15 -19.70
CA GLY A 94 -15.36 -4.50 -18.88
C GLY A 94 -15.25 -4.84 -17.38
N GLU A 95 -14.27 -5.64 -16.99
CA GLU A 95 -14.12 -6.16 -15.63
C GLU A 95 -13.16 -5.29 -14.79
N PRO A 96 -13.42 -5.17 -13.47
CA PRO A 96 -12.45 -4.60 -12.54
C PRO A 96 -11.25 -5.55 -12.40
N LEU A 97 -10.05 -5.00 -12.49
CA LEU A 97 -8.80 -5.73 -12.29
C LEU A 97 -8.34 -5.66 -10.83
N VAL A 98 -8.38 -4.45 -10.25
CA VAL A 98 -7.79 -4.13 -8.95
C VAL A 98 -8.52 -2.94 -8.33
N ASP A 99 -8.88 -3.03 -7.05
CA ASP A 99 -9.42 -1.93 -6.23
C ASP A 99 -8.34 -1.30 -5.33
N GLY A 100 -8.73 -0.31 -4.52
CA GLY A 100 -7.84 0.29 -3.51
C GLY A 100 -6.86 1.32 -4.07
N LEU A 101 -7.18 1.91 -5.22
CA LEU A 101 -6.41 3.01 -5.81
C LEU A 101 -7.03 4.37 -5.43
N ALA A 102 -6.23 5.42 -5.44
CA ALA A 102 -6.71 6.79 -5.40
C ALA A 102 -6.72 7.37 -6.82
N ALA A 103 -7.62 8.35 -7.06
CA ALA A 103 -7.61 9.13 -8.29
C ALA A 103 -6.24 9.77 -8.49
N THR A 104 -5.74 9.89 -9.72
CA THR A 104 -4.50 10.66 -10.01
C THR A 104 -4.81 12.06 -10.51
N ALA A 105 -6.09 12.35 -10.78
CA ALA A 105 -6.64 13.65 -11.12
C ALA A 105 -7.79 14.03 -10.17
N GLY A 106 -8.64 14.99 -10.57
CA GLY A 106 -9.77 15.46 -9.75
C GLY A 106 -10.86 14.41 -9.47
N SER A 107 -10.88 13.28 -10.18
CA SER A 107 -11.79 12.14 -9.97
C SER A 107 -11.21 10.85 -10.55
N CYS A 108 -11.77 9.68 -10.22
CA CYS A 108 -11.38 8.42 -10.84
C CYS A 108 -11.55 8.49 -12.36
N ALA A 109 -12.70 8.96 -12.84
CA ALA A 109 -12.96 9.08 -14.28
C ALA A 109 -12.04 10.06 -15.03
N ALA A 110 -11.55 11.11 -14.35
CA ALA A 110 -10.60 12.07 -14.94
C ALA A 110 -9.14 11.59 -14.88
N SER A 111 -8.89 10.45 -14.22
CA SER A 111 -7.55 9.91 -14.04
C SER A 111 -7.13 9.09 -15.26
N GLU A 112 -5.91 9.34 -15.74
CA GLU A 112 -5.31 8.57 -16.84
C GLU A 112 -4.22 7.64 -16.27
N PRO A 113 -4.54 6.37 -15.98
CA PRO A 113 -3.56 5.46 -15.38
C PRO A 113 -2.46 5.04 -16.37
N LEU A 114 -2.68 5.23 -17.67
CA LEU A 114 -1.77 4.84 -18.74
C LEU A 114 -1.65 5.93 -19.82
N GLN A 115 -0.43 6.36 -20.09
CA GLN A 115 -0.07 7.28 -21.16
C GLN A 115 0.78 6.55 -22.19
N ALA A 116 0.38 6.61 -23.47
CA ALA A 116 1.08 5.98 -24.58
C ALA A 116 2.07 6.95 -25.26
N ASP A 117 3.02 6.39 -26.01
CA ASP A 117 3.99 7.07 -26.85
C ASP A 117 4.73 8.24 -26.19
N VAL A 118 5.13 8.02 -24.94
CA VAL A 118 5.71 9.06 -24.09
C VAL A 118 7.02 9.57 -24.67
N GLY A 119 7.17 10.90 -24.73
CA GLY A 119 8.35 11.54 -25.32
C GLY A 119 8.47 11.30 -26.83
N GLY A 120 7.37 11.01 -27.53
CA GLY A 120 7.34 10.75 -28.97
C GLY A 120 7.90 9.38 -29.36
N ARG A 121 8.10 8.47 -28.38
CA ARG A 121 8.66 7.14 -28.62
C ARG A 121 7.54 6.14 -28.77
N ALA A 122 7.26 5.77 -30.02
CA ALA A 122 6.24 4.77 -30.34
C ALA A 122 6.45 3.48 -29.53
N GLY A 123 5.41 3.06 -28.80
CA GLY A 123 5.39 1.87 -27.94
C GLY A 123 5.99 2.06 -26.55
N LEU A 124 6.38 3.27 -26.14
CA LEU A 124 6.77 3.58 -24.76
C LEU A 124 5.57 4.09 -23.97
N TYR A 125 5.25 3.40 -22.89
CA TYR A 125 4.14 3.72 -22.01
C TYR A 125 4.63 4.21 -20.65
N ARG A 126 3.86 5.11 -20.04
CA ARG A 126 3.99 5.53 -18.64
C ARG A 126 2.74 5.15 -17.89
N ILE A 127 2.92 4.35 -16.84
CA ILE A 127 1.86 3.90 -15.93
C ILE A 127 1.93 4.77 -14.68
N VAL A 128 0.79 5.26 -14.20
CA VAL A 128 0.67 6.03 -12.97
C VAL A 128 -0.46 5.45 -12.13
N LEU A 129 -0.11 4.83 -11.00
CA LEU A 129 -1.06 4.30 -10.04
C LEU A 129 -0.79 4.93 -8.68
N ARG A 130 -1.82 5.31 -7.94
CA ARG A 130 -1.68 5.86 -6.58
C ARG A 130 -2.43 4.94 -5.61
N PRO A 131 -1.81 4.44 -4.52
CA PRO A 131 -2.56 3.66 -3.54
C PRO A 131 -3.51 4.58 -2.78
N LEU A 132 -4.62 4.02 -2.30
CA LEU A 132 -5.49 4.73 -1.35
C LEU A 132 -4.71 5.04 -0.06
N ASP A 133 -4.89 6.25 0.49
CA ASP A 133 -4.22 6.75 1.71
C ASP A 133 -2.70 6.91 1.65
N VAL A 134 -2.12 6.93 0.44
CA VAL A 134 -0.69 7.24 0.23
C VAL A 134 -0.54 8.43 -0.72
N SER A 135 0.32 9.37 -0.35
CA SER A 135 0.50 10.61 -1.11
C SER A 135 1.23 10.41 -2.44
N GLU A 136 2.22 9.52 -2.45
CA GLU A 136 3.11 9.33 -3.60
C GLU A 136 2.54 8.31 -4.60
N PRO A 137 2.44 8.66 -5.89
CA PRO A 137 2.05 7.71 -6.92
C PRO A 137 3.24 6.82 -7.30
N LEU A 138 2.96 5.55 -7.55
CA LEU A 138 3.84 4.66 -8.29
C LEU A 138 3.84 5.05 -9.77
N VAL A 139 5.02 5.39 -10.28
CA VAL A 139 5.23 5.68 -11.70
C VAL A 139 6.14 4.62 -12.30
N LEU A 140 5.65 3.94 -13.33
CA LEU A 140 6.41 2.92 -14.06
C LEU A 140 6.47 3.24 -15.54
N HIS A 141 7.52 2.76 -16.19
CA HIS A 141 7.67 2.84 -17.63
C HIS A 141 7.77 1.45 -18.23
N ALA A 142 7.08 1.21 -19.34
CA ALA A 142 7.10 -0.06 -20.03
C ALA A 142 7.13 0.15 -21.53
N MET A 143 7.82 -0.75 -22.22
CA MET A 143 7.96 -0.72 -23.67
C MET A 143 7.27 -1.94 -24.26
N ASP A 144 6.50 -1.72 -25.32
CA ASP A 144 6.04 -2.76 -26.23
C ASP A 144 7.24 -3.51 -26.83
N ARG A 145 7.21 -4.85 -26.78
CA ARG A 145 8.37 -5.67 -27.18
C ARG A 145 8.67 -5.54 -28.68
N GLU A 146 7.65 -5.48 -29.52
CA GLU A 146 7.86 -5.36 -30.97
C GLU A 146 8.40 -3.98 -31.33
N ALA A 147 7.88 -2.93 -30.71
CA ALA A 147 8.37 -1.57 -30.84
C ALA A 147 9.82 -1.47 -30.37
N ALA A 148 10.15 -2.07 -29.22
CA ALA A 148 11.52 -2.15 -28.73
C ALA A 148 12.46 -2.81 -29.77
N ALA A 149 12.04 -3.94 -30.36
CA ALA A 149 12.82 -4.62 -31.39
C ALA A 149 13.00 -3.77 -32.66
N ARG A 150 11.95 -3.07 -33.12
CA ARG A 150 12.02 -2.14 -34.26
C ARG A 150 12.98 -0.98 -34.01
N HIS A 151 12.98 -0.42 -32.79
CA HIS A 151 13.92 0.65 -32.43
C HIS A 151 15.35 0.15 -32.31
N ALA A 152 15.57 -1.06 -31.77
CA ALA A 152 16.89 -1.67 -31.68
C ALA A 152 17.48 -1.92 -33.09
N GLY A 153 16.67 -2.44 -34.03
CA GLY A 153 17.10 -2.68 -35.41
C GLY A 153 17.46 -1.42 -36.20
N LYS A 154 16.90 -0.25 -35.85
CA LYS A 154 17.26 1.05 -36.45
C LYS A 154 18.54 1.66 -35.88
N SER A 155 18.99 1.17 -34.73
CA SER A 155 20.19 1.69 -34.02
C SER A 155 21.47 0.91 -34.33
N VAL A 156 21.39 -0.16 -35.13
CA VAL A 156 22.56 -0.90 -35.59
C VAL A 156 23.05 -0.23 -36.90
N PRO A 157 24.31 0.27 -36.95
CA PRO A 157 24.89 0.88 -38.15
C PRO A 157 25.15 -0.12 -39.27
#